data_AF-A0A7C0U4J2-F1
#
_entry.id   AF-A0A7C0U4J2-F1
#
_cell.length_a   1.000
_cell.length_b   1.000
_cell.length_c   1.000
_cell.angle_alpha   90.00
_cell.angle_beta   90.00
_cell.angle_gamma   90.00
#
_symmetry.space_group_name_H-M   'P 1'
#
loop_
_entity.id
_entity.type
_entity.pdbx_description
1 polymer ?
#
loop_
_entity_poly.entity_id
_entity_poly.type
_entity_poly.pdbx_seq_one_letter_code
_entity_poly.pdbx_strand_id
1 'polypeptide(L)' 'MSLNKEQKKFLLSLARDTIMATLQNRELPQVRVDESELTKHCGAFVTLHKNGQLRGCIGSLIGE' A
#
# COMPACT_ATOMS: atom_id res chain seq x y z
N MET A 1 9.85 -15.50 2.01
CA MET A 1 10.02 -14.04 1.95
C MET A 1 9.05 -13.44 2.94
N SER A 2 9.55 -12.64 3.89
CA SER A 2 8.74 -12.05 4.95
C SER A 2 9.15 -10.60 5.08
N LEU A 3 8.17 -9.70 4.95
CA LEU A 3 8.40 -8.28 5.15
C LEU A 3 8.73 -8.02 6.62
N ASN A 4 9.77 -7.22 6.86
CA ASN A 4 10.10 -6.75 8.19
C ASN A 4 9.09 -5.68 8.67
N LYS A 5 9.21 -5.27 9.94
CA LYS A 5 8.26 -4.33 10.55
C LYS A 5 8.25 -2.95 9.88
N GLU A 6 9.42 -2.44 9.48
CA GLU A 6 9.55 -1.13 8.85
C GLU A 6 9.01 -1.16 7.42
N GLN A 7 9.30 -2.21 6.65
CA GLN A 7 8.73 -2.44 5.33
C GLN A 7 7.20 -2.48 5.35
N LYS A 8 6.61 -3.21 6.32
CA LYS A 8 5.15 -3.24 6.50
C LYS A 8 4.57 -1.86 6.84
N LYS A 9 5.23 -1.14 7.74
CA LYS A 9 4.82 0.21 8.13
C LYS A 9 4.89 1.18 6.95
N PHE A 10 5.95 1.09 6.15
CA PHE A 10 6.13 1.87 4.92
C PHE A 10 4.98 1.62 3.94
N LEU A 11 4.67 0.37 3.60
CA LEU A 11 3.57 0.03 2.68
C LEU A 11 2.21 0.53 3.18
N LEU A 12 1.95 0.41 4.49
CA LEU A 12 0.73 0.93 5.11
C LEU A 12 0.63 2.46 5.05
N SER A 13 1.73 3.18 5.25
CA SER A 13 1.77 4.63 5.09
C SER A 13 1.54 5.02 3.64
N LEU A 14 2.26 4.38 2.71
CA LEU A 14 2.13 4.63 1.27
C LEU A 14 0.70 4.44 0.78
N ALA A 15 0.02 3.37 1.20
CA ALA A 15 -1.37 3.14 0.85
C ALA A 15 -2.29 4.27 1.37
N ARG A 16 -2.08 4.73 2.61
CA ARG A 16 -2.87 5.83 3.19
C ARG A 16 -2.61 7.16 2.50
N ASP A 17 -1.35 7.49 2.27
CA ASP A 17 -0.94 8.76 1.67
C ASP A 17 -1.45 8.85 0.22
N THR A 18 -1.40 7.76 -0.53
CA THR A 18 -1.96 7.64 -1.88
C THR A 18 -3.47 7.88 -1.89
N ILE A 19 -4.22 7.26 -0.96
CA ILE A 19 -5.66 7.45 -0.82
C ILE A 19 -5.97 8.91 -0.49
N MET A 20 -5.26 9.51 0.46
CA MET A 20 -5.47 10.91 0.85
C MET A 20 -5.18 11.88 -0.30
N ALA A 21 -4.04 11.70 -0.99
CA ALA A 21 -3.67 12.53 -2.13
C ALA A 21 -4.74 12.48 -3.23
N THR A 22 -5.21 11.28 -3.57
CA THR A 22 -6.26 11.07 -4.57
C THR A 22 -7.57 11.76 -4.17
N LEU A 23 -8.02 11.59 -2.92
CA LEU A 23 -9.25 12.21 -2.42
C LEU A 23 -9.16 13.75 -2.34
N GLN A 24 -7.95 14.28 -2.19
CA GLN A 24 -7.68 15.71 -2.10
C GLN A 24 -7.31 16.35 -3.44
N ASN A 25 -7.31 15.59 -4.55
CA ASN A 25 -6.81 16.02 -5.86
C ASN A 25 -5.40 16.62 -5.80
N ARG A 26 -4.51 15.97 -5.04
CA ARG A 26 -3.09 16.31 -4.92
C ARG A 26 -2.23 15.31 -5.69
N GLU A 27 -0.98 15.68 -5.93
CA GLU A 27 0.00 14.77 -6.51
C GLU A 27 0.21 13.53 -5.63
N LEU A 28 0.39 12.38 -6.28
CA LEU A 28 0.67 11.12 -5.60
C LEU A 28 2.07 11.15 -4.96
N PRO A 29 2.26 10.43 -3.84
CA PRO A 29 3.56 10.37 -3.19
C PRO A 29 4.62 9.78 -4.14
N GLN A 30 5.77 10.45 -4.24
CA GLN A 30 6.92 9.89 -4.95
C GLN A 30 7.53 8.75 -4.13
N VAL A 31 7.64 7.57 -4.74
CA VAL A 31 8.19 6.37 -4.11
C VAL A 31 9.54 6.06 -4.72
N ARG A 32 10.58 6.04 -3.90
CA ARG A 32 11.90 5.50 -4.24
C ARG A 32 12.28 4.51 -3.15
N VAL A 33 12.42 3.24 -3.54
CA VAL A 33 12.72 2.14 -2.62
C VAL A 33 13.68 1.21 -3.31
N ASP A 34 14.83 0.97 -2.69
CA ASP A 34 15.88 0.11 -3.23
C ASP A 34 15.91 -1.28 -2.57
N GLU A 35 14.96 -1.53 -1.66
CA GLU A 35 14.82 -2.81 -0.97
C GLU A 35 14.21 -3.87 -1.90
N SER A 36 14.92 -4.98 -2.10
CA SER A 36 14.52 -6.07 -3.01
C SER A 36 13.15 -6.67 -2.67
N GLU A 37 12.79 -6.72 -1.39
CA GLU A 37 11.51 -7.27 -0.93
C GLU A 37 10.32 -6.36 -1.31
N LEU A 38 10.55 -5.05 -1.49
CA LEU A 38 9.52 -4.07 -1.81
C LEU A 38 9.41 -3.77 -3.31
N THR A 39 10.43 -4.16 -4.08
CA THR A 39 10.49 -3.99 -5.55
C THR A 39 10.19 -5.27 -6.30
N LYS A 40 10.08 -6.40 -5.60
CA LYS A 40 9.71 -7.68 -6.21
C LYS A 40 8.25 -7.67 -6.67
N HIS A 41 8.02 -8.12 -7.91
CA HIS A 41 6.68 -8.40 -8.41
C HIS A 41 5.94 -9.39 -7.51
N CYS A 42 4.86 -8.91 -6.90
CA CYS A 42 3.96 -9.70 -6.07
C CYS A 42 2.54 -9.12 -6.08
N GLY A 43 1.56 -9.98 -5.79
CA GLY A 43 0.19 -9.52 -5.58
C GLY A 43 0.07 -8.67 -4.32
N ALA A 44 -0.84 -7.70 -4.33
CA ALA A 44 -1.11 -6.82 -3.20
C ALA A 44 -2.60 -6.53 -3.06
N PHE A 45 -3.07 -6.48 -1.82
CA PHE A 45 -4.45 -6.12 -1.47
C PHE A 45 -4.42 -5.03 -0.40
N VAL A 46 -5.30 -4.04 -0.54
CA VAL A 46 -5.52 -2.97 0.43
C VAL A 46 -6.94 -3.08 0.96
N THR A 47 -7.06 -3.27 2.28
CA THR A 47 -8.34 -3.36 2.97
C THR A 47 -8.51 -2.17 3.90
N LEU A 48 -9.63 -1.46 3.75
CA LEU A 48 -10.02 -0.36 4.61
C LEU A 48 -11.05 -0.84 5.62
N HIS A 49 -10.83 -0.52 6.89
CA HIS A 49 -11.79 -0.73 7.97
C HIS A 49 -12.19 0.61 8.59
N LYS A 50 -13.47 0.75 8.95
CA LYS A 50 -14.01 1.91 9.68
C LYS A 50 -14.88 1.39 10.82
N ASN A 51 -14.59 1.83 12.05
CA ASN A 51 -15.28 1.37 13.27
C ASN A 51 -15.29 -0.17 13.40
N GLY A 52 -14.17 -0.81 13.07
CA GLY A 52 -14.03 -2.28 13.08
C GLY A 52 -14.73 -3.01 11.92
N GLN A 53 -15.44 -2.31 11.03
CA GLN A 53 -16.17 -2.91 9.92
C GLN A 53 -15.44 -2.71 8.58
N LEU A 54 -15.55 -3.68 7.68
CA LEU A 54 -15.02 -3.60 6.32
C LEU A 54 -15.67 -2.43 5.57
N ARG A 55 -14.84 -1.54 5.01
CA ARG A 55 -15.27 -0.41 4.17
C ARG A 55 -14.95 -0.62 2.69
N GLY A 56 -13.97 -1.45 2.39
CA GLY A 56 -13.57 -1.82 1.03
C GLY A 56 -12.31 -2.67 1.01
N CYS A 57 -12.17 -3.52 0.00
CA CYS A 57 -10.99 -4.33 -0.26
C CYS A 57 -10.77 -4.39 -1.78
N ILE A 58 -9.60 -3.96 -2.24
CA ILE A 58 -9.20 -4.00 -3.66
C ILE A 58 -7.74 -4.46 -3.75
N GLY A 59 -7.42 -5.20 -4.80
CA GLY A 59 -6.06 -5.67 -5.04
C GLY A 59 -5.93 -6.48 -6.32
N SER A 60 -4.69 -6.80 -6.66
CA SER A 60 -4.36 -7.75 -7.71
C SER A 60 -3.72 -8.99 -7.09
N LEU A 61 -4.12 -10.18 -7.56
CA LEU A 61 -3.46 -11.44 -7.21
C LEU A 61 -2.08 -11.55 -7.85
N ILE A 62 -1.89 -10.95 -9.02
CA ILE A 62 -0.66 -11.05 -9.81
C ILE A 62 0.06 -9.70 -9.73
N GLY A 63 1.33 -9.74 -9.34
CA GLY A 63 2.21 -8.59 -9.51
C GLY A 63 2.76 -8.64 -10.93
N GLU A 64 2.29 -7.72 -11.76
CA GLU A 64 2.82 -7.48 -13.11
C GLU A 64 3.97 -6.48 -13.09
#